data_AF-A0A658NHG9-F1
#
_entry.id   AF-A0A658NHG9-F1
#
_cell.length_a   1.000
_cell.length_b   1.000
_cell.length_c   1.000
_cell.angle_alpha   90.00
_cell.angle_beta   90.00
_cell.angle_gamma   90.00
#
_symmetry.space_group_name_H-M   'P 1'
#
loop_
_entity.id
_entity.type
_entity.pdbx_description
1 polymer ?
#
loop_
_entity_poly.entity_id
_entity_poly.type
_entity_poly.pdbx_seq_one_letter_code
_entity_poly.pdbx_strand_id
1 'polypeptide(L)' 'LGETAIASASPELFFRRHGFRVVTRPMKGTALRGRFAAEDEARARRLRASAKERAENLMIVDMARHDLGRIAETGSVRVD' A
#
# COMPACT_ATOMS: atom_id res chain seq x y z
N LEU A 1 1.10 -29.66 15.75
CA LEU A 1 1.10 -28.64 14.69
C LEU A 1 -0.17 -28.89 13.87
N GLY A 2 -1.09 -27.91 13.82
CA GLY A 2 -2.51 -28.12 13.50
C GLY A 2 -2.85 -28.43 12.04
N GLU A 3 -4.08 -28.92 11.83
CA GLU A 3 -4.68 -29.51 10.60
C GLU A 3 -4.93 -28.54 9.43
N THR A 4 -4.40 -27.31 9.48
CA THR A 4 -4.71 -26.28 8.48
C THR A 4 -3.46 -25.67 7.87
N ALA A 5 -3.45 -25.55 6.54
CA ALA A 5 -2.41 -24.85 5.78
C ALA A 5 -2.97 -23.58 5.12
N ILE A 6 -2.14 -22.53 5.05
CA ILE A 6 -2.45 -21.27 4.36
C ILE A 6 -1.42 -21.07 3.24
N ALA A 7 -1.90 -20.86 2.02
CA ALA A 7 -1.10 -20.43 0.88
C ALA A 7 -1.57 -19.03 0.43
N SER A 8 -0.65 -18.06 0.37
CA SER A 8 -0.96 -16.67 0.00
C SER A 8 0.20 -16.02 -0.75
N ALA A 9 -0.14 -15.13 -1.67
CA ALA A 9 0.78 -14.24 -2.36
C ALA A 9 0.33 -12.78 -2.14
N SER A 10 0.49 -12.30 -0.91
CA SER A 10 0.03 -10.95 -0.55
C SER A 10 0.73 -9.87 -1.39
N PRO A 11 -0.01 -8.98 -2.05
CA PRO A 11 0.56 -7.85 -2.79
C PRO A 11 0.93 -6.68 -1.86
N GLU A 12 0.38 -6.65 -0.64
CA GLU A 12 0.54 -5.55 0.30
C GLU A 12 1.43 -5.95 1.48
N LEU A 13 2.29 -5.02 1.92
CA LEU A 13 3.04 -5.15 3.17
C LEU A 13 2.27 -4.46 4.29
N PHE A 14 1.58 -5.25 5.12
CA PHE A 14 0.86 -4.72 6.28
C PHE A 14 1.81 -3.96 7.22
N PHE A 15 2.84 -4.63 7.75
CA PHE A 15 4.01 -3.96 8.32
C PHE A 15 5.24 -4.88 8.31
N ARG A 16 6.42 -4.28 8.42
CA ARG A 16 7.69 -4.94 8.70
C ARG A 16 8.41 -4.15 9.79
N ARG A 17 9.01 -4.84 10.75
CA ARG A 17 9.84 -4.25 11.80
C ARG A 17 11.28 -4.74 11.70
N HIS A 18 12.24 -3.81 11.75
CA HIS A 18 13.66 -4.10 11.88
C HIS A 18 14.24 -3.21 12.98
N GLY A 19 14.56 -3.81 14.15
CA GLY A 19 14.89 -3.04 15.35
C GLY A 19 13.73 -2.12 15.76
N PHE A 20 13.97 -0.81 15.74
CA PHE A 20 12.97 0.23 16.02
C PHE A 20 12.30 0.80 14.75
N ARG A 21 12.76 0.40 13.56
CA ARG A 21 12.17 0.87 12.31
C ARG A 21 10.95 0.03 11.95
N VAL A 22 9.79 0.66 11.80
CA VAL A 22 8.57 0.06 11.28
C VAL A 22 8.27 0.63 9.89
N VAL A 23 7.93 -0.23 8.93
CA VAL A 23 7.57 0.15 7.56
C VAL A 23 6.26 -0.53 7.20
N THR A 24 5.33 0.23 6.63
CA THR A 24 4.11 -0.26 5.99
C THR A 24 4.08 0.21 4.54
N ARG A 25 3.42 -0.52 3.65
CA ARG A 25 3.22 -0.11 2.25
C ARG A 25 1.76 -0.35 1.86
N PRO A 26 0.84 0.48 2.37
CA PRO A 26 -0.57 0.30 2.08
C PRO A 26 -0.81 0.62 0.59
N MET A 27 -1.75 -0.07 -0.05
CA MET A 27 -2.06 0.14 -1.46
C MET A 27 -3.56 0.38 -1.67
N LYS A 28 -3.89 1.39 -2.46
CA LYS A 28 -5.26 1.63 -2.91
C LYS A 28 -5.28 2.16 -4.32
N GLY A 29 -6.27 1.70 -5.05
CA GLY A 29 -6.43 1.93 -6.47
C GLY A 29 -5.95 0.74 -7.28
N THR A 30 -6.86 0.23 -8.11
CA THR A 30 -6.65 -1.02 -8.85
C THR A 30 -7.11 -0.81 -10.29
N ALA A 31 -6.27 -1.21 -11.23
CA ALA A 31 -6.62 -1.33 -12.63
C ALA A 31 -6.25 -2.72 -13.14
N LEU A 32 -7.07 -3.27 -14.03
CA LEU A 32 -6.74 -4.51 -14.72
C LEU A 32 -5.46 -4.33 -15.54
N ARG A 33 -4.56 -5.32 -15.50
CA ARG A 33 -3.39 -5.34 -16.38
C ARG A 33 -3.82 -5.35 -17.85
N GLY A 34 -3.07 -4.65 -18.69
CA GLY A 34 -3.28 -4.65 -20.14
C GLY A 34 -2.89 -5.98 -20.77
N ARG A 35 -3.45 -6.30 -21.95
CA ARG A 35 -3.09 -7.51 -22.70
C ARG A 35 -1.70 -7.39 -23.34
N PHE A 36 -1.26 -6.15 -23.57
CA PHE A 36 0.02 -5.79 -24.15
C PHE A 36 0.51 -4.48 -23.51
N ALA A 37 1.81 -4.18 -23.67
CA ALA A 37 2.49 -3.11 -22.94
C ALA A 37 1.80 -1.73 -23.09
N ALA A 38 1.39 -1.37 -24.31
CA ALA A 38 0.74 -0.08 -24.56
C ALA A 38 -0.62 0.07 -23.84
N GLU A 39 -1.41 -1.01 -23.81
CA GLU A 39 -2.70 -1.00 -23.09
C GLU A 39 -2.48 -0.95 -21.57
N ASP A 40 -1.49 -1.69 -21.06
CA ASP A 40 -1.16 -1.70 -19.65
C ASP A 40 -0.72 -0.33 -19.16
N GLU A 41 0.15 0.33 -19.94
CA GLU A 41 0.62 1.67 -19.66
C GLU A 41 -0.52 2.69 -19.71
N ALA A 42 -1.43 2.59 -20.70
CA ALA A 42 -2.59 3.46 -20.80
C ALA A 42 -3.52 3.32 -19.57
N ARG A 43 -3.77 2.08 -19.11
CA ARG A 43 -4.56 1.82 -17.90
C ARG A 43 -3.87 2.32 -16.64
N ALA A 44 -2.56 2.12 -16.52
CA ALA A 44 -1.78 2.64 -15.40
C ALA A 44 -1.79 4.17 -15.36
N ARG A 45 -1.64 4.85 -16.50
CA ARG A 45 -1.77 6.31 -16.61
C ARG A 45 -3.17 6.78 -16.19
N ARG A 46 -4.22 6.10 -16.65
CA ARG A 46 -5.61 6.42 -16.27
C ARG A 46 -5.85 6.29 -14.77
N LEU A 47 -5.34 5.21 -14.15
CA LEU A 47 -5.44 5.00 -12.71
C LEU A 47 -4.73 6.13 -11.94
N ARG A 48 -3.49 6.45 -12.34
CA ARG A 48 -2.70 7.54 -11.73
C ARG A 48 -3.36 8.91 -11.88
N ALA A 49 -4.04 9.17 -13.00
CA ALA A 49 -4.72 10.44 -13.25
C ALA A 49 -6.08 10.55 -12.55
N SER A 50 -6.64 9.46 -12.01
CA SER A 50 -7.95 9.50 -11.35
C SER A 50 -7.88 10.25 -10.02
N ALA A 51 -8.58 11.39 -9.93
CA ALA A 51 -8.67 12.17 -8.70
C ALA A 51 -9.27 11.36 -7.55
N LYS A 52 -10.26 10.51 -7.83
CA LYS A 52 -10.87 9.60 -6.86
C LYS A 52 -9.83 8.62 -6.30
N GLU A 53 -9.13 7.90 -7.17
CA GLU A 53 -8.20 6.85 -6.74
C GLU A 53 -7.01 7.44 -5.98
N ARG A 54 -6.53 8.61 -6.41
CA ARG A 54 -5.52 9.37 -5.66
C ARG A 54 -6.00 9.79 -4.28
N ALA A 55 -7.24 10.26 -4.16
CA ALA A 55 -7.81 10.65 -2.87
C ALA A 55 -7.95 9.44 -1.93
N GLU A 56 -8.42 8.31 -2.44
CA GLU A 56 -8.52 7.07 -1.65
C GLU A 56 -7.13 6.56 -1.22
N ASN A 57 -6.13 6.62 -2.11
CA ASN A 57 -4.76 6.25 -1.77
C ASN A 57 -4.12 7.22 -0.76
N LEU A 58 -4.42 8.51 -0.81
CA LEU A 58 -3.95 9.44 0.21
C LEU A 58 -4.61 9.14 1.57
N MET A 59 -5.91 8.85 1.58
CA MET A 59 -6.66 8.54 2.79
C MET A 59 -6.09 7.32 3.54
N ILE A 60 -5.77 6.23 2.84
CA ILE A 60 -5.18 5.04 3.49
C ILE A 60 -3.76 5.29 3.99
N VAL A 61 -2.97 6.13 3.31
CA VAL A 61 -1.63 6.52 3.76
C VAL A 61 -1.73 7.35 5.02
N ASP A 62 -2.65 8.32 5.08
CA ASP A 62 -2.85 9.15 6.26
C ASP A 62 -3.37 8.34 7.45
N MET A 63 -4.28 7.39 7.22
CA MET A 63 -4.71 6.42 8.25
C MET A 63 -3.52 5.63 8.81
N ALA A 64 -2.70 5.04 7.93
CA ALA A 64 -1.53 4.27 8.34
C ALA A 64 -0.50 5.14 9.10
N ARG A 65 -0.29 6.39 8.68
CA ARG A 65 0.58 7.35 9.37
C ARG A 65 0.05 7.70 10.75
N HIS A 66 -1.25 7.93 10.87
CA HIS A 66 -1.91 8.21 12.14
C HIS A 66 -1.74 7.03 13.11
N ASP A 67 -1.95 5.81 12.64
CA ASP A 67 -1.82 4.61 13.47
C ASP A 67 -0.36 4.38 13.91
N LEU A 68 0.61 4.54 13.00
CA LEU A 68 2.03 4.50 13.35
C LEU A 68 2.43 5.65 14.29
N GLY A 69 1.85 6.83 14.12
CA GLY A 69 2.11 8.00 14.96
C GLY A 69 1.74 7.81 16.43
N ARG A 70 0.85 6.87 16.75
CA ARG A 70 0.49 6.52 18.14
C ARG A 70 1.60 5.78 18.88
N ILE A 71 2.52 5.13 18.17
CA ILE A 71 3.56 4.28 18.75
C ILE A 71 4.99 4.69 18.38
N ALA A 72 5.15 5.56 17.38
CA ALA A 72 6.44 6.04 16.90
C ALA A 72 6.89 7.30 17.65
N GLU A 73 8.19 7.57 17.63
CA GLU A 73 8.73 8.84 18.14
C GLU A 73 8.12 10.02 17.36
N THR A 74 7.80 11.11 18.06
CA THR A 74 7.18 12.29 17.45
C THR A 74 8.04 12.83 16.30
N GLY A 75 7.43 13.01 15.12
CA GLY A 75 8.12 13.48 13.92
C GLY A 75 8.94 12.43 13.16
N SER A 76 8.97 11.17 13.61
CA SER A 76 9.72 10.10 12.94
C SER A 76 8.96 9.43 11.78
N VAL A 77 7.63 9.54 11.74
CA VAL A 77 6.80 8.95 10.67
C VAL A 77 6.94 9.74 9.38
N ARG A 78 7.43 9.09 8.32
CA ARG A 78 7.70 9.70 7.00
C ARG A 78 7.10 8.84 5.88
N VAL A 79 6.88 9.48 4.73
CA VAL A 79 6.44 8.83 3.48
C VAL A 79 7.56 9.01 2.46
N ASP A 80 7.95 7.91 1.82
CA ASP A 80 9.09 7.81 0.90
C ASP A 80 8.62 7.52 -0.54
#